data_AF-A0A511MTR1-F1
#
_entry.id   AF-A0A511MTR1-F1
#
_cell.length_a   1.000
_cell.length_b   1.000
_cell.length_c   1.000
_cell.angle_alpha   90.00
_cell.angle_beta   90.00
_cell.angle_gamma   90.00
#
_symmetry.space_group_name_H-M   'P 1'
#
loop_
_entity.id
_entity.type
_entity.pdbx_description
1 polymer ?
#
loop_
_entity_poly.entity_id
_entity_poly.type
_entity_poly.pdbx_seq_one_letter_code
_entity_poly.pdbx_strand_id
1 'polypeptide(L)'
;MLWERVLAKISLTADSVAELLRTAIAEYVAVVEEQPDVFRFLVHSRMAQQAEQPERAIEVAQRSALVAAQLIEERLAGQDVDTGSLELTAYAIFGAVGSATDWWLGANRARTEVMSTERFTEHVSTIARGMLDGVAELNNLSIDVDKPAHLAFLPE
;
A
#
# COMPACT_ATOMS: atom_id res chain seq x y z
N MET A 1 -3.32 -4.31 17.36
CA MET A 1 -4.00 -3.95 16.08
C MET A 1 -3.08 -4.24 14.90
N LEU A 2 -3.57 -4.62 13.71
CA LEU A 2 -2.76 -4.84 12.49
C LEU A 2 -1.72 -3.74 12.30
N TRP A 3 -2.14 -2.49 12.50
CA TRP A 3 -1.29 -1.33 12.32
C TRP A 3 -0.17 -1.19 13.35
N GLU A 4 -0.37 -1.64 14.59
CA GLU A 4 0.69 -1.70 15.59
C GLU A 4 1.72 -2.78 15.26
N ARG A 5 1.30 -3.91 14.65
CA ARG A 5 2.22 -4.95 14.18
C ARG A 5 3.04 -4.47 12.99
N VAL A 6 2.40 -3.76 12.06
CA VAL A 6 3.06 -3.12 10.92
C VAL A 6 4.06 -2.09 11.43
N LEU A 7 3.65 -1.06 12.17
CA LEU A 7 4.55 -0.01 12.68
C LEU A 7 5.67 -0.55 13.60
N ALA A 8 5.47 -1.67 14.28
CA ALA A 8 6.52 -2.31 15.09
C ALA A 8 7.59 -3.01 14.25
N LYS A 9 7.31 -3.31 12.97
CA LYS A 9 8.20 -4.06 12.06
C LYS A 9 8.85 -3.21 10.97
N ILE A 10 8.39 -1.97 10.77
CA ILE A 10 8.96 -1.07 9.76
C ILE A 10 9.64 0.14 10.38
N SER A 11 10.82 0.46 9.86
CA SER A 11 11.60 1.64 10.17
C SER A 11 11.65 2.57 8.95
N LEU A 12 10.91 3.68 9.00
CA LEU A 12 10.85 4.68 7.94
C LEU A 12 12.23 5.31 7.61
N THR A 13 13.20 5.17 8.52
CA THR A 13 14.55 5.74 8.38
C THR A 13 15.60 4.71 8.00
N ALA A 14 15.37 3.42 8.21
CA ALA A 14 16.36 2.38 7.95
C ALA A 14 15.98 1.44 6.80
N ASP A 15 14.69 1.15 6.64
CA ASP A 15 14.22 0.20 5.64
C ASP A 15 14.08 0.90 4.29
N SER A 16 14.41 0.18 3.22
CA SER A 16 14.20 0.68 1.87
C SER A 16 12.70 0.84 1.55
N VAL A 17 12.36 1.70 0.60
CA VAL A 17 10.95 1.86 0.15
C VAL A 17 10.36 0.52 -0.29
N ALA A 18 11.14 -0.31 -0.99
CA ALA A 18 10.74 -1.65 -1.39
C ALA A 18 10.46 -2.57 -0.19
N GLU A 19 11.29 -2.54 0.85
CA GLU A 19 11.09 -3.33 2.06
C GLU A 19 9.91 -2.86 2.90
N LEU A 20 9.70 -1.54 2.99
CA LEU A 20 8.55 -0.93 3.65
C LEU A 20 7.24 -1.42 3.00
N LEU A 21 7.16 -1.35 1.67
CA LEU A 21 5.98 -1.81 0.91
C LEU A 21 5.77 -3.31 1.06
N ARG A 22 6.82 -4.11 0.86
CA ARG A 22 6.73 -5.58 0.95
C ARG A 22 6.27 -6.00 2.34
N THR A 23 6.81 -5.40 3.38
CA THR A 23 6.47 -5.71 4.78
C THR A 23 5.04 -5.27 5.10
N ALA A 24 4.65 -4.05 4.71
CA ALA A 24 3.28 -3.57 4.92
C ALA A 24 2.25 -4.47 4.21
N ILE A 25 2.50 -4.86 2.96
CA ILE A 25 1.63 -5.74 2.18
C ILE A 25 1.61 -7.15 2.80
N ALA A 26 2.76 -7.71 3.19
CA ALA A 26 2.83 -9.03 3.81
C ALA A 26 2.04 -9.10 5.13
N GLU A 27 2.19 -8.10 6.01
CA GLU A 27 1.44 -8.05 7.27
C GLU A 27 -0.06 -7.83 7.04
N TYR A 28 -0.43 -7.00 6.06
CA TYR A 28 -1.83 -6.86 5.63
C TYR A 28 -2.40 -8.21 5.19
N VAL A 29 -1.72 -8.91 4.29
CA VAL A 29 -2.15 -10.21 3.77
C VAL A 29 -2.25 -11.24 4.90
N ALA A 30 -1.30 -11.29 5.83
CA ALA A 30 -1.36 -12.20 6.97
C ALA A 30 -2.63 -11.99 7.82
N VAL A 31 -3.03 -10.74 8.05
CA VAL A 31 -4.27 -10.43 8.78
C VAL A 31 -5.52 -10.76 7.98
N VAL A 32 -5.48 -10.59 6.66
CA VAL A 32 -6.57 -11.05 5.78
C VAL A 32 -6.73 -12.57 5.88
N GLU A 33 -5.62 -13.31 5.88
CA GLU A 33 -5.61 -14.78 6.00
C GLU A 33 -6.11 -15.28 7.36
N GLU A 34 -5.83 -14.53 8.45
CA GLU A 34 -6.36 -14.84 9.79
C GLU A 34 -7.91 -14.77 9.84
N GLN A 35 -8.53 -13.86 9.07
CA GLN A 35 -9.98 -13.59 9.12
C GLN A 35 -10.60 -13.29 7.73
N PRO A 36 -10.60 -14.25 6.79
CA PRO A 36 -10.98 -13.99 5.39
C PRO A 36 -12.46 -13.60 5.23
N ASP A 37 -13.36 -14.15 6.06
CA ASP A 37 -14.79 -13.84 5.99
C ASP A 37 -15.11 -12.42 6.46
N VAL A 38 -14.36 -11.92 7.46
CA VAL A 38 -14.46 -10.52 7.90
C VAL A 38 -14.07 -9.61 6.74
N PHE A 39 -12.90 -9.85 6.12
CA PHE A 39 -12.47 -9.05 4.98
C PHE A 39 -13.41 -9.14 3.79
N ARG A 40 -13.95 -10.32 3.48
CA ARG A 40 -14.96 -10.46 2.42
C ARG A 40 -16.17 -9.58 2.74
N PHE A 41 -16.67 -9.59 3.97
CA PHE A 41 -17.75 -8.69 4.39
C PHE A 41 -17.36 -7.20 4.24
N LEU A 42 -16.15 -6.81 4.65
CA LEU A 42 -15.67 -5.42 4.56
C LEU A 42 -15.54 -4.89 3.13
N VAL A 43 -15.01 -5.72 2.23
CA VAL A 43 -14.81 -5.34 0.83
C VAL A 43 -16.14 -5.26 0.09
N HIS A 44 -17.06 -6.20 0.35
CA HIS A 44 -18.40 -6.19 -0.24
C HIS A 44 -19.31 -5.10 0.39
N SER A 45 -19.16 -4.77 1.68
CA SER A 45 -19.92 -3.69 2.34
C SER A 45 -19.48 -2.30 1.89
N ARG A 46 -18.18 -2.11 1.57
CA ARG A 46 -17.67 -0.89 0.95
C ARG A 46 -18.34 -0.55 -0.39
N MET A 47 -18.93 -1.51 -1.08
CA MET A 47 -19.73 -1.28 -2.30
C MET A 47 -21.24 -1.06 -2.01
N ALA A 48 -21.71 -1.37 -0.80
CA ALA A 48 -23.14 -1.47 -0.46
C ALA A 48 -23.68 -0.47 0.58
N GLN A 49 -22.93 0.61 0.89
CA GLN A 49 -23.26 1.74 1.79
C GLN A 49 -22.64 1.72 3.19
N GLN A 50 -22.32 2.95 3.64
CA GLN A 50 -21.85 3.40 4.95
C GLN A 50 -22.17 2.43 6.10
N ALA A 51 -21.15 1.82 6.68
CA ALA A 51 -21.27 1.08 7.93
C ALA A 51 -20.03 1.31 8.80
N GLU A 52 -20.27 1.98 9.92
CA GLU A 52 -19.28 2.39 10.91
C GLU A 52 -18.50 1.19 11.50
N GLN A 53 -17.19 1.39 11.69
CA GLN A 53 -16.25 0.61 12.53
C GLN A 53 -15.63 -0.69 11.96
N PRO A 54 -15.18 -0.66 10.69
CA PRO A 54 -13.93 -1.32 10.26
C PRO A 54 -12.98 -0.36 9.49
N GLU A 55 -13.46 0.86 9.25
CA GLU A 55 -12.81 1.93 8.48
C GLU A 55 -11.47 2.37 9.08
N ARG A 56 -11.28 2.22 10.40
CA ARG A 56 -10.07 2.69 11.10
C ARG A 56 -8.77 2.09 10.58
N ALA A 57 -8.72 0.81 10.20
CA ALA A 57 -7.44 0.20 9.82
C ALA A 57 -6.92 0.74 8.47
N ILE A 58 -7.83 0.87 7.49
CA ILE A 58 -7.51 1.38 6.16
C ILE A 58 -7.30 2.88 6.21
N GLU A 59 -8.13 3.63 6.95
CA GLU A 59 -7.93 5.07 7.16
C GLU A 59 -6.62 5.37 7.88
N VAL A 60 -6.23 4.57 8.87
CA VAL A 60 -4.97 4.75 9.58
C VAL A 60 -3.78 4.42 8.67
N ALA A 61 -3.88 3.40 7.80
CA ALA A 61 -2.87 3.10 6.80
C ALA A 61 -2.75 4.24 5.75
N GLN A 62 -3.87 4.78 5.28
CA GLN A 62 -3.93 5.93 4.39
C GLN A 62 -3.33 7.19 5.04
N ARG A 63 -3.70 7.50 6.29
CA ARG A 63 -3.12 8.63 7.03
C ARG A 63 -1.63 8.46 7.28
N SER A 64 -1.16 7.24 7.51
CA SER A 64 0.27 7.00 7.71
C SER A 64 1.06 7.11 6.41
N ALA A 65 0.48 6.66 5.28
CA ALA A 65 1.03 6.92 3.96
C ALA A 65 1.07 8.42 3.64
N LEU A 66 0.04 9.18 4.06
CA LEU A 66 0.01 10.64 3.95
C LEU A 66 1.12 11.29 4.79
N VAL A 67 1.32 10.85 6.03
CA VAL A 67 2.44 11.33 6.87
C VAL A 67 3.78 10.99 6.24
N ALA A 68 3.95 9.80 5.67
CA ALA A 68 5.17 9.44 4.94
C ALA A 68 5.38 10.33 3.70
N ALA A 69 4.32 10.61 2.93
CA ALA A 69 4.36 11.53 1.80
C ALA A 69 4.70 12.97 2.22
N GLN A 70 4.17 13.45 3.34
CA GLN A 70 4.50 14.77 3.92
C GLN A 70 5.96 14.85 4.36
N LEU A 71 6.50 13.80 4.98
CA LEU A 71 7.92 13.74 5.34
C LEU A 71 8.83 13.74 4.09
N ILE A 72 8.38 13.12 2.99
CA ILE A 72 9.07 13.18 1.70
C ILE A 72 8.99 14.59 1.12
N GLU A 73 7.81 15.22 1.14
CA GLU A 73 7.59 16.61 0.70
C GLU A 73 8.49 17.60 1.43
N GLU A 74 8.54 17.55 2.77
CA GLU A 74 9.42 18.40 3.57
C GLU A 74 10.90 18.25 3.19
N ARG A 75 11.30 17.05 2.74
CA ARG A 75 12.68 16.77 2.32
C ARG A 75 12.96 17.21 0.88
N LEU A 76 11.94 17.16 0.03
CA LEU A 76 11.95 17.65 -1.35
C LEU A 76 11.63 19.16 -1.43
N ALA A 77 11.44 19.84 -0.30
CA ALA A 77 11.16 21.27 -0.23
C ALA A 77 12.16 22.09 -1.07
N GLY A 78 11.67 22.68 -2.16
CA GLY A 78 12.47 23.38 -3.17
C GLY A 78 12.51 22.69 -4.55
N GLN A 79 11.97 21.49 -4.68
CA GLN A 79 11.65 20.81 -5.94
C GLN A 79 10.15 20.94 -6.24
N ASP A 80 9.79 21.02 -7.52
CA ASP A 80 8.40 21.19 -7.99
C ASP A 80 7.66 19.85 -7.99
N VAL A 81 7.45 19.29 -6.79
CA VAL A 81 6.79 17.98 -6.60
C VAL A 81 5.30 18.20 -6.37
N ASP A 82 4.44 17.61 -7.20
CA ASP A 82 3.00 17.69 -7.03
C ASP A 82 2.54 16.73 -5.92
N THR A 83 2.30 17.30 -4.74
CA THR A 83 1.87 16.56 -3.54
C THR A 83 0.49 15.92 -3.71
N GLY A 84 -0.37 16.48 -4.56
CA GLY A 84 -1.65 15.88 -4.94
C GLY A 84 -1.47 14.57 -5.69
N SER A 85 -0.42 14.47 -6.52
CA SER A 85 -0.07 13.24 -7.25
C SER A 85 0.42 12.13 -6.31
N LEU A 86 1.17 12.46 -5.24
CA LEU A 86 1.60 11.49 -4.22
C LEU A 86 0.40 10.95 -3.41
N GLU A 87 -0.50 11.83 -2.98
CA GLU A 87 -1.71 11.43 -2.28
C GLU A 87 -2.58 10.52 -3.17
N LEU A 88 -2.85 10.91 -4.41
CA LEU A 88 -3.60 10.10 -5.38
C LEU A 88 -2.97 8.71 -5.57
N THR A 89 -1.64 8.63 -5.62
CA THR A 89 -0.93 7.36 -5.78
C THR A 89 -1.09 6.46 -4.57
N ALA A 90 -1.04 7.01 -3.35
CA ALA A 90 -1.34 6.25 -2.15
C ALA A 90 -2.78 5.67 -2.21
N TYR A 91 -3.77 6.49 -2.57
CA TYR A 91 -5.15 6.02 -2.75
C TYR A 91 -5.26 4.92 -3.83
N ALA A 92 -4.57 5.08 -4.96
CA ALA A 92 -4.57 4.11 -6.06
C ALA A 92 -3.97 2.76 -5.63
N ILE A 93 -2.84 2.77 -4.90
CA ILE A 93 -2.22 1.56 -4.35
C ILE A 93 -3.20 0.85 -3.41
N PHE A 94 -3.80 1.57 -2.46
CA PHE A 94 -4.77 0.96 -1.53
C PHE A 94 -6.01 0.41 -2.26
N GLY A 95 -6.51 1.11 -3.28
CA GLY A 95 -7.59 0.64 -4.13
C GLY A 95 -7.22 -0.67 -4.83
N ALA A 96 -6.05 -0.72 -5.47
CA ALA A 96 -5.56 -1.91 -6.16
C ALA A 96 -5.36 -3.10 -5.21
N VAL A 97 -4.76 -2.88 -4.03
CA VAL A 97 -4.60 -3.91 -2.99
C VAL A 97 -5.96 -4.46 -2.55
N GLY A 98 -6.94 -3.58 -2.31
CA GLY A 98 -8.29 -3.98 -1.90
C GLY A 98 -8.99 -4.82 -2.97
N SER A 99 -8.97 -4.38 -4.22
CA SER A 99 -9.56 -5.13 -5.34
C SER A 99 -8.85 -6.46 -5.60
N ALA A 100 -7.52 -6.50 -5.52
CA ALA A 100 -6.76 -7.75 -5.66
C ALA A 100 -7.11 -8.74 -4.54
N THR A 101 -7.34 -8.24 -3.32
CA THR A 101 -7.73 -9.07 -2.17
C THR A 101 -9.12 -9.67 -2.35
N ASP A 102 -10.09 -8.90 -2.86
CA ASP A 102 -11.41 -9.44 -3.20
C ASP A 102 -11.33 -10.58 -4.22
N TRP A 103 -10.49 -10.38 -5.24
CA TRP A 103 -10.23 -11.40 -6.25
C TRP A 103 -9.63 -12.66 -5.62
N TRP A 104 -8.60 -12.50 -4.77
CA TRP A 104 -7.93 -13.58 -4.09
C TRP A 104 -8.86 -14.39 -3.18
N LEU A 105 -9.73 -13.71 -2.43
CA LEU A 105 -10.63 -14.33 -1.47
C LEU A 105 -11.86 -15.01 -2.10
N GLY A 106 -12.18 -14.81 -3.37
CA GLY A 106 -13.32 -15.52 -3.95
C GLY A 106 -13.87 -15.03 -5.28
N ALA A 107 -13.47 -13.86 -5.78
CA ALA A 107 -13.85 -13.46 -7.15
C ALA A 107 -13.09 -14.24 -8.24
N ASN A 108 -12.04 -14.97 -7.87
CA ASN A 108 -11.27 -15.89 -8.71
C ASN A 108 -12.07 -17.16 -9.08
N ARG A 109 -13.25 -17.01 -9.71
CA ARG A 109 -14.11 -18.12 -10.16
C ARG A 109 -13.52 -18.93 -11.31
N ALA A 110 -12.42 -18.47 -11.92
CA ALA A 110 -11.80 -19.06 -13.10
C ALA A 110 -10.66 -20.03 -12.79
N ARG A 111 -10.09 -20.04 -11.57
CA ARG A 111 -9.02 -20.98 -11.19
C ARG A 111 -9.56 -22.15 -10.38
N THR A 112 -9.04 -23.33 -10.68
CA THR A 112 -9.32 -24.58 -9.95
C THR A 112 -8.65 -24.60 -8.57
N GLU A 113 -7.55 -23.85 -8.39
CA GLU A 113 -6.83 -23.70 -7.13
C GLU A 113 -6.72 -22.23 -6.72
N VAL A 114 -6.89 -21.98 -5.41
CA VAL A 114 -6.68 -20.68 -4.78
C VAL A 114 -5.20 -20.32 -4.88
N MET A 115 -4.89 -19.08 -5.26
CA MET A 115 -3.50 -18.59 -5.29
C MET A 115 -2.93 -18.63 -3.86
N SER A 116 -1.69 -19.12 -3.68
CA SER A 116 -1.05 -19.11 -2.37
C SER A 116 -0.82 -17.69 -1.86
N THR A 117 -0.77 -17.54 -0.53
CA THR A 117 -0.48 -16.27 0.15
C THR A 117 0.80 -15.65 -0.37
N GLU A 118 1.90 -16.41 -0.51
CA GLU A 118 3.18 -15.86 -0.97
C GLU A 118 3.09 -15.29 -2.39
N ARG A 119 2.44 -16.02 -3.30
CA ARG A 119 2.25 -15.56 -4.69
C ARG A 119 1.37 -14.32 -4.77
N PHE A 120 0.34 -14.25 -3.92
CA PHE A 120 -0.52 -13.08 -3.83
C PHE A 120 0.25 -11.85 -3.33
N THR A 121 0.99 -12.00 -2.22
CA THR A 121 1.86 -10.95 -1.67
C THR A 121 2.88 -10.46 -2.70
N GLU A 122 3.51 -11.37 -3.44
CA GLU A 122 4.45 -11.02 -4.52
C GLU A 122 3.78 -10.16 -5.60
N HIS A 123 2.64 -10.61 -6.15
CA HIS A 123 1.94 -9.87 -7.20
C HIS A 123 1.52 -8.47 -6.75
N VAL A 124 0.92 -8.36 -5.57
CA VAL A 124 0.42 -7.08 -5.04
C VAL A 124 1.58 -6.12 -4.75
N SER A 125 2.72 -6.64 -4.25
CA SER A 125 3.94 -5.85 -4.04
C SER A 125 4.52 -5.32 -5.36
N THR A 126 4.54 -6.15 -6.41
CA THR A 126 4.99 -5.72 -7.74
C THR A 126 4.08 -4.64 -8.33
N ILE A 127 2.76 -4.77 -8.19
CA ILE A 127 1.80 -3.76 -8.66
C ILE A 127 2.01 -2.44 -7.93
N ALA A 128 2.12 -2.47 -6.59
CA ALA A 128 2.33 -1.28 -5.78
C ALA A 128 3.64 -0.56 -6.15
N ARG A 129 4.72 -1.31 -6.41
CA ARG A 129 5.98 -0.74 -6.90
C ARG A 129 5.80 -0.06 -8.25
N GLY A 130 5.16 -0.71 -9.23
CA GLY A 130 4.93 -0.11 -10.55
C GLY A 130 4.11 1.18 -10.50
N MET A 131 3.19 1.31 -9.53
CA MET A 131 2.45 2.56 -9.30
C MET A 131 3.34 3.68 -8.76
N LEU A 132 4.29 3.37 -7.88
CA LEU A 132 5.26 4.36 -7.40
C LEU A 132 6.23 4.78 -8.50
N ASP A 133 6.73 3.83 -9.30
CA ASP A 133 7.59 4.16 -10.44
C ASP A 133 6.83 5.09 -11.42
N GLY A 134 5.55 4.82 -11.68
CA GLY A 134 4.70 5.66 -12.52
C GLY A 134 4.47 7.07 -11.97
N VAL A 135 4.28 7.24 -10.64
CA VAL A 135 4.13 8.59 -10.07
C VAL A 135 5.44 9.35 -10.08
N ALA A 136 6.57 8.67 -9.91
CA ALA A 136 7.90 9.26 -10.00
C ALA A 136 8.10 9.90 -11.39
N GLU A 137 7.83 9.13 -12.44
CA GLU A 137 7.92 9.56 -13.84
C GLU A 137 7.03 10.78 -14.11
N LEU A 138 5.78 10.78 -13.63
CA LEU A 138 4.87 11.93 -13.78
C LEU A 138 5.37 13.22 -13.11
N ASN A 139 6.24 13.11 -12.11
CA ASN A 139 6.79 14.23 -11.36
C ASN A 139 8.22 14.60 -11.78
N ASN A 140 8.77 13.99 -12.83
CA ASN A 140 10.19 14.12 -13.21
C ASN A 140 11.14 13.79 -12.03
N LEU A 141 10.76 12.79 -11.24
CA LEU A 141 11.54 12.27 -10.13
C LEU A 141 12.02 10.86 -10.49
N SER A 142 13.20 10.50 -9.99
CA SER A 142 13.63 9.11 -9.94
C SER A 142 13.45 8.59 -8.51
N ILE A 143 12.83 7.40 -8.36
CA ILE A 143 12.75 6.71 -7.07
C ILE A 143 13.69 5.52 -7.09
N ASP A 144 14.74 5.59 -6.27
CA ASP A 144 15.59 4.47 -5.90
C ASP A 144 14.92 3.70 -4.74
N VAL A 145 14.06 2.74 -5.10
CA VAL A 145 13.27 1.97 -4.13
C VAL A 145 14.12 1.12 -3.17
N ASP A 146 15.40 0.89 -3.50
CA ASP A 146 16.35 0.15 -2.67
C ASP A 146 16.99 1.03 -1.58
N LYS A 147 16.67 2.33 -1.57
CA LYS A 147 17.07 3.26 -0.51
C LYS A 147 15.94 3.52 0.49
N PRO A 148 16.28 3.94 1.72
CA PRO A 148 15.29 4.45 2.66
C PRO A 148 14.45 5.58 2.07
N ALA A 149 13.20 5.72 2.49
CA ALA A 149 12.26 6.69 1.93
C ALA A 149 12.83 8.12 1.86
N HIS A 150 13.62 8.53 2.85
CA HIS A 150 14.26 9.86 2.90
C HIS A 150 15.47 10.05 1.96
N LEU A 151 15.94 8.98 1.30
CA LEU A 151 17.05 8.95 0.33
C LEU A 151 16.64 8.41 -1.05
N ALA A 152 15.42 7.89 -1.16
CA ALA A 152 14.93 7.21 -2.36
C ALA A 152 14.63 8.19 -3.50
N PHE A 153 14.19 9.41 -3.20
CA PHE A 153 13.81 10.40 -4.20
C PHE A 153 15.02 11.20 -4.66
N LEU A 154 15.29 11.16 -5.96
CA LEU A 154 16.36 11.89 -6.63
C LEU A 154 15.76 12.76 -7.75
N PRO A 155 16.22 14.01 -7.92
CA PRO A 155 15.93 14.77 -9.13
C PRO A 155 16.59 14.07 -10.33
N GLU A 156 15.91 14.05 -11.49
CA GLU A 156 16.49 13.61 -12.77
C GLU A 156 17.68 14.46 -13.23
#